data_AF-A0A3D4F0L3-F1
#
_entry.id   AF-A0A3D4F0L3-F1
#
_cell.length_a   1.000
_cell.length_b   1.000
_cell.length_c   1.000
_cell.angle_alpha   90.00
_cell.angle_beta   90.00
_cell.angle_gamma   90.00
#
_symmetry.space_group_name_H-M   'P 1'
#
loop_
_entity.id
_entity.type
_entity.pdbx_description
1 polymer ?
#
loop_
_entity_poly.entity_id
_entity_poly.type
_entity_poly.pdbx_seq_one_letter_code
_entity_poly.pdbx_strand_id
1 'polypeptide(L)'
;GGCILTAGTGDEYRSYSETIGSDVSDQWEVYVIKYGPGGALEWEATYEAEEGDWAGEDLALTPDGGVIIAVDSSQFGFLKLPSF
;
A
#
# COMPACT_ATOMS: atom_id res chain seq x y z
N GLY A 1 -10.04 -15.00 12.32
CA GLY A 1 -10.19 -14.95 10.86
C GLY A 1 -10.08 -13.51 10.43
N GLY A 2 -9.70 -13.23 9.19
CA GLY A 2 -9.42 -11.88 8.68
C GLY A 2 -8.20 -11.93 7.77
N CYS A 3 -7.92 -10.84 7.06
CA CYS A 3 -6.73 -10.72 6.23
C CYS A 3 -6.24 -9.27 6.17
N ILE A 4 -4.97 -9.13 5.79
CA ILE A 4 -4.37 -7.87 5.40
C ILE A 4 -3.86 -8.07 3.98
N LEU A 5 -4.07 -7.09 3.12
CA LEU A 5 -3.67 -7.10 1.73
C LEU A 5 -2.91 -5.80 1.45
N THR A 6 -1.99 -5.87 0.48
CA THR A 6 -1.30 -4.70 -0.05
C THR A 6 -1.33 -4.72 -1.58
N ALA A 7 -1.26 -3.54 -2.18
CA ALA A 7 -1.09 -3.33 -3.60
C ALA A 7 -0.44 -1.96 -3.85
N GLY A 8 0.10 -1.76 -5.05
CA GLY A 8 0.37 -0.42 -5.57
C GLY A 8 -0.92 0.30 -5.99
N THR A 9 -0.98 1.62 -5.77
CA THR A 9 -1.94 2.52 -6.42
C THR A 9 -1.47 2.89 -7.83
N GLY A 10 -2.15 3.87 -8.44
CA GLY A 10 -1.84 4.42 -9.76
C GLY A 10 -2.04 3.43 -10.91
N ASP A 11 -1.58 3.82 -12.08
CA ASP A 11 -1.71 3.05 -13.31
C ASP A 11 -0.44 3.09 -14.17
N GLU A 12 -0.40 2.21 -15.18
CA GLU A 12 0.73 2.09 -16.12
C GLU A 12 0.38 2.63 -17.53
N TYR A 13 -0.74 3.34 -17.69
CA TYR A 13 -1.20 3.79 -18.99
C TYR A 13 -0.40 4.99 -19.48
N ARG A 14 0.27 4.84 -20.63
CA ARG A 14 1.08 5.93 -21.23
C ARG A 14 0.29 7.15 -21.68
N SER A 15 -1.03 7.06 -21.81
CA SER A 15 -1.88 8.10 -22.42
C SER A 15 -3.00 8.58 -21.52
N TYR A 16 -3.14 8.00 -20.34
CA TYR A 16 -4.08 8.45 -19.32
C TYR A 16 -3.26 9.08 -18.20
N SER A 17 -3.77 10.17 -17.65
CA SER A 17 -3.16 10.93 -16.56
C SER A 17 -4.27 11.77 -15.95
N GLU A 18 -4.58 11.54 -14.69
CA GLU A 18 -5.61 12.24 -13.94
C GLU A 18 -5.16 12.50 -12.51
N THR A 19 -5.68 13.59 -11.93
CA THR A 19 -5.46 13.91 -10.52
C THR A 19 -6.80 14.21 -9.87
N ILE A 20 -7.13 13.47 -8.82
CA ILE A 20 -8.36 13.65 -8.03
C ILE A 20 -7.97 13.96 -6.59
N GLY A 21 -8.06 15.22 -6.19
CA GLY A 21 -7.58 15.64 -4.89
C GLY A 21 -6.05 15.59 -4.83
N SER A 22 -5.50 14.82 -3.89
CA SER A 22 -4.07 14.53 -3.78
C SER A 22 -3.62 13.39 -4.69
N ASP A 23 -4.54 12.55 -5.14
CA ASP A 23 -4.21 11.27 -5.75
C ASP A 23 -3.88 11.49 -7.23
N VAL A 24 -2.67 11.12 -7.62
CA VAL A 24 -2.16 11.24 -8.99
C VAL A 24 -2.09 9.84 -9.60
N SER A 25 -2.76 9.64 -10.75
CA SER A 25 -2.83 8.33 -11.40
C SER A 25 -1.47 7.79 -11.84
N ASP A 26 -0.55 8.70 -12.16
CA ASP A 26 0.80 8.40 -12.64
C ASP A 26 1.80 8.15 -11.50
N GLN A 27 1.34 8.20 -10.24
CA GLN A 27 2.14 8.04 -9.04
C GLN A 27 1.74 6.73 -8.36
N TRP A 28 2.69 5.84 -8.10
CA TRP A 28 2.41 4.61 -7.35
C TRP A 28 2.68 4.82 -5.87
N GLU A 29 1.75 4.35 -5.04
CA GLU A 29 1.79 4.43 -3.58
C GLU A 29 1.41 3.07 -2.98
N VAL A 30 1.76 2.85 -1.71
CA VAL A 30 1.43 1.60 -1.02
C VAL A 30 0.03 1.71 -0.47
N TYR A 31 -0.90 0.94 -1.04
CA TYR A 31 -2.23 0.76 -0.46
C TYR A 31 -2.26 -0.48 0.44
N VAL A 32 -2.90 -0.35 1.60
CA VAL A 32 -3.05 -1.43 2.58
C VAL A 32 -4.48 -1.46 3.09
N ILE A 33 -5.06 -2.66 3.15
CA ILE A 33 -6.43 -2.87 3.60
C ILE A 33 -6.51 -4.04 4.57
N LYS A 34 -7.30 -3.89 5.64
CA LYS A 34 -7.54 -4.92 6.65
C LYS A 34 -9.01 -5.29 6.74
N TYR A 35 -9.27 -6.60 6.72
CA TYR A 35 -10.58 -7.18 6.95
C TYR A 35 -10.61 -8.05 8.20
N GLY A 36 -11.72 -7.96 8.92
CA GLY A 36 -12.01 -8.80 10.09
C GLY A 36 -12.54 -10.20 9.73
N PRO A 37 -12.88 -11.03 10.74
CA PRO A 37 -13.27 -12.43 10.57
C PRO A 37 -14.50 -12.73 9.70
N GLY A 38 -15.33 -11.72 9.42
CA GLY A 38 -16.50 -11.84 8.55
C GLY A 38 -16.35 -11.12 7.21
N GLY A 39 -15.15 -10.67 6.85
CA GLY A 39 -14.93 -9.83 5.67
C GLY A 39 -15.39 -8.37 5.85
N ALA A 40 -15.66 -7.95 7.08
CA ALA A 40 -15.93 -6.54 7.38
C ALA A 40 -14.63 -5.73 7.28
N LEU A 41 -14.67 -4.61 6.56
CA LEU A 41 -13.57 -3.66 6.50
C LEU A 41 -13.30 -3.11 7.91
N GLU A 42 -12.07 -3.26 8.39
CA GLU A 42 -11.65 -2.66 9.66
C GLU A 42 -10.98 -1.29 9.42
N TRP A 43 -10.06 -1.24 8.47
CA TRP A 43 -9.41 0.00 8.03
C TRP A 43 -8.73 -0.17 6.67
N GLU A 44 -8.44 0.96 6.04
CA GLU A 44 -7.58 1.09 4.86
C GLU A 44 -6.69 2.34 5.00
N ALA A 45 -5.52 2.32 4.36
CA ALA A 45 -4.60 3.44 4.33
C ALA A 45 -3.72 3.40 3.07
N THR A 46 -3.36 4.58 2.59
CA THR A 46 -2.37 4.77 1.52
C THR A 46 -1.13 5.43 2.10
N TYR A 47 0.05 4.96 1.69
CA TYR A 47 1.34 5.48 2.13
C TYR A 47 2.18 5.87 0.92
N GLU A 48 2.52 7.15 0.86
CA GLU A 48 3.30 7.78 -0.21
C GLU A 48 4.76 8.01 0.22
N ALA A 49 5.65 8.16 -0.76
CA ALA A 49 7.01 8.63 -0.54
C ALA A 49 7.05 10.17 -0.58
N GLU A 50 8.07 10.78 0.04
CA GLU A 50 8.33 12.22 -0.17
C GLU A 50 8.71 12.51 -1.63
N GLU A 51 9.40 11.58 -2.30
CA GLU A 51 9.79 11.65 -3.71
C GLU A 51 9.74 10.27 -4.36
N GLY A 52 9.14 10.17 -5.56
CA GLY A 52 9.11 8.97 -6.39
C GLY A 52 8.02 7.96 -6.05
N ASP A 53 7.92 6.91 -6.86
CA ASP A 53 6.95 5.82 -6.73
C ASP A 53 7.28 4.87 -5.61
N TRP A 54 6.28 4.45 -4.83
CA TRP A 54 6.32 3.39 -3.82
C TRP A 54 5.15 2.41 -4.05
N ALA A 55 5.32 1.39 -4.88
CA ALA A 55 4.28 0.36 -5.06
C ALA A 55 4.39 -0.76 -4.01
N GLY A 56 3.28 -1.16 -3.39
CA GLY A 56 3.26 -2.30 -2.47
C GLY A 56 3.24 -3.64 -3.21
N GLU A 57 4.23 -4.51 -2.96
CA GLU A 57 4.46 -5.74 -3.75
C GLU A 57 4.16 -7.03 -2.98
N ASP A 58 4.53 -7.09 -1.70
CA ASP A 58 4.31 -8.25 -0.83
C ASP A 58 4.23 -7.80 0.63
N LEU A 59 3.63 -8.62 1.50
CA LEU A 59 3.57 -8.34 2.93
C LEU A 59 3.82 -9.56 3.80
N ALA A 60 4.38 -9.31 4.98
CA ALA A 60 4.55 -10.29 6.04
C ALA A 60 4.07 -9.73 7.38
N LEU A 61 3.32 -10.54 8.12
CA LEU A 61 2.96 -10.23 9.51
C LEU A 61 4.14 -10.50 10.43
N THR A 62 4.33 -9.62 11.41
CA THR A 62 5.33 -9.81 12.45
C THR A 62 4.72 -10.49 13.68
N PRO A 63 5.51 -11.20 14.51
CA PRO A 63 4.99 -11.91 15.69
C PRO A 63 4.35 -11.00 16.75
N ASP A 64 4.74 -9.72 16.79
CA ASP A 64 4.17 -8.68 17.64
C ASP A 64 2.89 -8.04 17.06
N GLY A 65 2.39 -8.54 15.92
CA GLY A 65 1.14 -8.08 15.31
C GLY A 65 1.29 -6.89 14.36
N GLY A 66 2.51 -6.49 14.02
CA GLY A 66 2.79 -5.50 12.97
C GLY A 66 2.84 -6.11 11.57
N VAL A 67 3.18 -5.27 10.59
CA VAL A 67 3.28 -5.66 9.17
C VAL A 67 4.55 -5.06 8.56
N ILE A 68 5.24 -5.85 7.75
CA ILE A 68 6.32 -5.40 6.86
C ILE A 68 5.82 -5.57 5.44
N ILE A 69 5.97 -4.53 4.62
CA ILE A 69 5.57 -4.49 3.22
C ILE A 69 6.82 -4.28 2.37
N ALA A 70 7.03 -5.14 1.38
CA ALA A 70 8.02 -4.92 0.34
C ALA A 70 7.51 -3.84 -0.62
N VAL A 71 8.36 -2.87 -0.93
CA VAL A 71 8.00 -1.71 -1.74
C VAL A 71 8.91 -1.66 -2.97
N ASP A 72 8.31 -1.56 -4.16
CA ASP A 72 9.04 -1.13 -5.36
C ASP A 72 9.14 0.39 -5.34
N SER A 73 10.36 0.88 -5.13
CA SER A 73 10.62 2.30 -4.91
C SER A 73 11.74 2.90 -5.74
N SER A 74 12.03 2.33 -6.92
CA SER A 74 13.26 2.57 -7.71
C SER A 74 14.58 2.24 -6.99
N GLN A 75 14.57 2.20 -5.66
CA GLN A 75 15.63 1.81 -4.74
C GLN A 75 14.96 0.91 -3.70
N PHE A 76 14.99 -0.41 -3.89
CA PHE A 76 14.45 -1.45 -3.01
C PHE A 76 14.25 -1.01 -1.55
N GLY A 77 13.00 -1.07 -1.06
CA GLY A 77 12.63 -0.58 0.26
C GLY A 77 11.60 -1.45 0.97
N PHE A 78 11.40 -1.17 2.26
CA PHE A 78 10.35 -1.77 3.07
C PHE A 78 9.60 -0.70 3.86
N LEU A 79 8.27 -0.82 3.89
CA LEU A 79 7.40 -0.06 4.79
C LEU A 79 7.05 -0.92 6.00
N LYS A 80 7.23 -0.38 7.21
CA LYS A 80 6.83 -1.05 8.45
C LYS A 80 5.66 -0.34 9.09
N LEU A 81 4.57 -1.08 9.30
CA LEU A 81 3.41 -0.61 10.04
C LEU A 81 3.45 -1.10 11.49
N PRO A 82 2.99 -0.28 12.45
CA PRO A 82 2.91 -0.69 13.86
C PRO A 82 1.89 -1.81 14.06
N SER A 83 1.98 -2.47 15.20
CA SER A 83 0.97 -3.43 15.65
C SER A 83 -0.39 -2.77 15.89
N PHE A 84 -1.47 -3.45 15.53
CA PHE A 84 -2.87 -3.01 15.68
C PHE A 84 -3.73 -4.01 16.46
#